data_AF-A0AAD1MCH8-F1
#
_entry.id   AF-A0AAD1MCH8-F1
#
_cell.length_a   1.000
_cell.length_b   1.000
_cell.length_c   1.000
_cell.angle_alpha   90.00
_cell.angle_beta   90.00
_cell.angle_gamma   90.00
#
_symmetry.space_group_name_H-M   'P 1'
#
loop_
_entity.id
_entity.type
_entity.pdbx_description
1 polymer ?
#
loop_
_entity_poly.entity_id
_entity_poly.type
_entity_poly.pdbx_seq_one_letter_code
_entity_poly.pdbx_strand_id
1 'polypeptide(L)' 'MYVDDVDDLDELHDLLAEAHDRLLANPGNEQAQWDIEDIENRLEQVKTEDVVQATGCEEI' A
#
# COMPACT_ATOMS: atom_id res chain seq x y z
N MET A 1 -3.52 13.44 -2.12
CA MET A 1 -2.29 12.64 -2.20
C MET A 1 -2.69 11.36 -2.90
N TYR A 2 -1.93 10.90 -3.90
CA TYR A 2 -2.19 9.60 -4.49
C TYR A 2 -1.48 8.54 -3.65
N VAL A 3 -2.07 7.34 -3.53
CA VAL A 3 -1.48 6.21 -2.81
C VAL A 3 -0.11 5.85 -3.40
N ASP A 4 0.04 6.01 -4.71
CA ASP A 4 1.31 5.79 -5.43
C ASP A 4 2.45 6.71 -4.95
N ASP A 5 2.13 7.89 -4.40
CA ASP A 5 3.13 8.85 -3.90
C ASP A 5 3.63 8.51 -2.48
N VAL A 6 3.12 7.46 -1.84
CA VAL A 6 3.45 7.06 -0.46
C VAL A 6 4.43 5.89 -0.48
N ASP A 7 5.64 6.13 0.03
CA ASP A 7 6.71 5.12 0.17
C ASP A 7 6.87 4.60 1.61
N ASP A 8 6.17 5.19 2.58
CA ASP A 8 6.24 4.77 3.98
C ASP A 8 5.28 3.59 4.23
N LEU A 9 5.83 2.46 4.65
CA LEU A 9 5.06 1.25 4.95
C LEU A 9 4.08 1.44 6.11
N ASP A 10 4.43 2.26 7.10
CA ASP A 10 3.55 2.52 8.24
C ASP A 10 2.36 3.39 7.80
N GLU A 11 2.59 4.41 6.96
CA GLU A 11 1.52 5.24 6.39
C GLU A 11 0.60 4.42 5.49
N LEU A 12 1.15 3.53 4.66
CA LEU A 12 0.34 2.63 3.82
C LEU A 12 -0.51 1.65 4.65
N HIS A 13 0.00 1.15 5.78
CA HIS A 13 -0.80 0.31 6.68
C HIS A 13 -1.93 1.09 7.35
N ASP A 14 -1.68 2.33 7.76
CA ASP A 14 -2.72 3.20 8.34
C ASP A 14 -3.82 3.51 7.30
N LEU A 15 -3.44 3.82 6.05
CA LEU A 15 -4.39 4.02 4.95
C LEU A 15 -5.21 2.76 4.65
N LEU A 16 -4.59 1.58 4.67
CA LEU A 16 -5.27 0.31 4.46
C LEU A 16 -6.31 0.05 5.57
N ALA A 17 -5.95 0.33 6.82
CA ALA A 17 -6.85 0.20 7.96
C ALA A 17 -8.06 1.15 7.85
N GLU A 18 -7.83 2.41 7.46
CA GLU A 18 -8.91 3.36 7.21
C GLU A 18 -9.83 2.92 6.07
N ALA A 19 -9.28 2.39 4.98
CA ALA A 19 -10.07 1.91 3.85
C ALA A 19 -10.93 0.69 4.24
N HIS A 20 -10.38 -0.23 5.05
CA HIS A 20 -11.15 -1.32 5.64
C HIS A 20 -12.28 -0.83 6.56
N ASP A 21 -12.02 0.16 7.42
CA ASP A 21 -13.05 0.73 8.30
C ASP A 21 -14.18 1.38 7.50
N ARG A 22 -13.86 2.07 6.39
CA ARG A 22 -14.85 2.62 5.46
C ARG A 22 -15.68 1.53 4.78
N LEU A 23 -15.05 0.41 4.42
CA LEU A 23 -15.74 -0.72 3.81
C LEU A 23 -16.60 -1.48 4.83
N LEU A 24 -16.16 -1.58 6.08
CA LEU A 24 -16.96 -2.14 7.17
C LEU A 24 -18.19 -1.27 7.46
N ALA A 25 -18.03 0.06 7.48
CA ALA A 25 -19.13 0.99 7.66
C ALA A 25 -20.07 1.05 6.45
N ASN A 26 -19.56 0.85 5.24
CA ASN A 26 -20.32 0.81 4.00
C ASN A 26 -19.75 -0.24 3.02
N PRO A 27 -20.26 -1.48 3.05
CA PRO A 27 -19.76 -2.57 2.20
C PRO A 27 -19.97 -2.36 0.70
N GLY A 28 -20.87 -1.44 0.31
CA GLY A 28 -21.12 -1.09 -1.09
C GLY A 28 -20.25 0.08 -1.59
N ASN A 29 -19.24 0.47 -0.83
CA ASN A 29 -18.35 1.57 -1.20
C ASN A 29 -17.27 1.07 -2.18
N GLU A 30 -17.58 1.13 -3.47
CA GLU A 30 -16.66 0.75 -4.56
C GLU A 30 -15.31 1.48 -4.47
N GLN A 31 -15.33 2.74 -4.04
CA GLN A 31 -14.09 3.52 -3.85
C GLN A 31 -13.20 2.90 -2.76
N ALA A 32 -13.77 2.47 -1.64
CA ALA A 32 -12.98 1.82 -0.59
C ALA A 32 -12.43 0.46 -1.03
N GLN A 33 -13.13 -0.23 -1.94
CA GLN A 33 -12.62 -1.48 -2.52
C GLN A 33 -11.42 -1.22 -3.43
N TRP A 34 -11.52 -0.21 -4.31
CA TRP A 34 -10.40 0.18 -5.17
C TRP A 34 -9.21 0.71 -4.37
N ASP A 35 -9.46 1.54 -3.36
CA ASP A 35 -8.42 2.07 -2.49
C ASP A 35 -7.64 0.91 -1.81
N ILE A 36 -8.32 -0.14 -1.34
CA ILE A 36 -7.68 -1.33 -0.75
C ILE A 36 -6.77 -2.02 -1.78
N GLU A 37 -7.28 -2.30 -2.98
CA GLU A 37 -6.50 -2.97 -4.03
C GLU A 37 -5.26 -2.17 -4.43
N ASP A 38 -5.39 -0.84 -4.56
CA ASP A 38 -4.28 0.05 -4.89
C ASP A 38 -3.23 0.09 -3.75
N ILE A 39 -3.67 0.20 -2.49
CA ILE A 39 -2.78 0.23 -1.33
C ILE A 39 -2.05 -1.11 -1.13
N GLU A 40 -2.74 -2.24 -1.31
CA GLU A 40 -2.11 -3.57 -1.25
C GLU A 40 -1.04 -3.75 -2.33
N ASN A 41 -1.32 -3.31 -3.56
CA ASN A 41 -0.34 -3.32 -4.64
C ASN A 41 0.87 -2.44 -4.31
N ARG A 42 0.64 -1.24 -3.75
CA ARG A 42 1.75 -0.34 -3.38
C ARG A 42 2.58 -0.90 -2.23
N LEU A 43 1.95 -1.51 -1.22
CA LEU A 43 2.65 -2.20 -0.13
C LEU A 43 3.58 -3.31 -0.64
N GLU A 44 3.14 -4.09 -1.64
CA GLU A 44 3.98 -5.11 -2.25
C GLU A 44 5.16 -4.51 -3.01
N GLN A 45 4.92 -3.44 -3.77
CA GLN A 45 5.96 -2.71 -4.49
C GLN A 45 7.00 -2.14 -3.53
N VAL A 46 6.58 -1.38 -2.52
CA VAL A 46 7.49 -0.76 -1.54
C VAL A 46 8.26 -1.83 -0.77
N LYS A 47 7.63 -2.93 -0.34
CA LYS A 47 8.34 -4.06 0.30
C LYS A 47 9.39 -4.67 -0.64
N THR A 48 9.07 -4.80 -1.92
CA THR A 48 10.01 -5.33 -2.92
C THR A 48 11.13 -4.35 -3.22
N GLU A 49 10.84 -3.06 -3.32
CA GLU A 49 11.80 -1.99 -3.53
C GLU A 49 12.75 -1.87 -2.32
N ASP A 50 12.25 -1.93 -1.09
CA ASP A 50 13.04 -1.96 0.13
C ASP A 50 13.97 -3.18 0.18
N VAL A 51 13.46 -4.36 -0.22
CA VAL A 51 14.29 -5.57 -0.35
C VAL A 51 15.35 -5.40 -1.44
N VAL A 52 15.03 -4.85 -2.61
CA VAL A 52 16.01 -4.60 -3.69
C VAL A 52 17.07 -3.60 -3.26
N GLN A 53 16.71 -2.57 -2.50
CA GLN A 53 17.65 -1.60 -1.90
C GLN A 53 18.53 -2.27 -0.83
N ALA A 54 17.96 -3.15 0.01
CA ALA A 54 18.67 -3.84 1.07
C ALA A 54 19.55 -4.99 0.57
N THR A 55 19.15 -5.68 -0.49
CA THR A 55 19.90 -6.75 -1.15
C THR A 55 20.65 -6.24 -2.37
N GLY A 56 21.20 -5.03 -2.32
CA GLY A 56 22.13 -4.51 -3.30
C GLY A 56 23.27 -5.51 -3.55
N CYS A 57 23.01 -6.46 -4.44
CA CYS A 57 23.98 -7.35 -5.03
C CYS A 57 24.87 -6.44 -5.86
N GLU A 58 25.99 -6.06 -5.26
CA GLU A 58 27.14 -5.51 -5.95
C GLU A 58 27.41 -6.38 -7.19
N GLU A 59 27.37 -5.76 -8.37
CA GLU A 59 27.76 -6.40 -9.63
C GLU A 59 29.11 -7.11 -9.45
N ILE A 60 29.15 -8.43 -9.67
CA ILE A 60 30.38 -9.20 -9.87
C ILE A 60 30.46 -9.59 -11.34
#